data_AF-A0A165QX60-F1
#
_entry.id   AF-A0A165QX60-F1
#
_cell.length_a   1.000
_cell.length_b   1.000
_cell.length_c   1.000
_cell.angle_alpha   90.00
_cell.angle_beta   90.00
_cell.angle_gamma   90.00
#
_symmetry.space_group_name_H-M   'P 1'
#
loop_
_entity.id
_entity.type
_entity.pdbx_description
1 polymer ?
#
loop_
_entity_poly.entity_id
_entity_poly.type
_entity_poly.pdbx_seq_one_letter_code
_entity_poly.pdbx_strand_id
1 'polypeptide(L)'
;MWNPKRWAIAILIGLYLYSLLPATAVLFYELYHLTGIEPVYWGYSAFKAGGYYFGIWEYRGLACLVVTLLIGLLPGIFARSKTA
;
A
#
# COMPACT_ATOMS: atom_id res chain seq x y z
N MET A 1 5.08 -19.56 -12.81
CA MET A 1 6.15 -18.84 -13.56
C MET A 1 6.62 -17.65 -12.73
N TRP A 2 7.91 -17.60 -12.40
CA TRP A 2 8.54 -16.52 -11.64
C TRP A 2 8.56 -15.24 -12.49
N ASN A 3 7.79 -14.22 -12.11
CA ASN A 3 7.78 -12.92 -12.80
C ASN A 3 8.48 -11.88 -11.92
N PRO A 4 9.74 -11.51 -12.21
CA PRO A 4 10.53 -10.63 -11.36
C PRO A 4 9.93 -9.22 -11.23
N LYS A 5 9.30 -8.70 -12.31
CA LYS A 5 8.65 -7.38 -12.28
C LYS A 5 7.50 -7.35 -11.27
N ARG A 6 6.73 -8.43 -11.21
CA ARG A 6 5.60 -8.56 -10.27
C ARG A 6 6.07 -8.61 -8.82
N TRP A 7 7.13 -9.36 -8.54
CA TRP A 7 7.72 -9.40 -7.21
C TRP A 7 8.31 -8.05 -6.80
N ALA A 8 8.94 -7.33 -7.73
CA ALA A 8 9.39 -5.96 -7.46
C ALA A 8 8.22 -5.04 -7.08
N ILE A 9 7.11 -5.06 -7.83
CA ILE A 9 5.91 -4.28 -7.49
C ILE A 9 5.35 -4.70 -6.12
N ALA A 10 5.27 -6.00 -5.84
CA ALA A 10 4.78 -6.50 -4.56
C ALA A 10 5.61 -5.98 -3.38
N ILE A 11 6.94 -6.03 -3.50
CA ILE A 11 7.88 -5.54 -2.48
C ILE A 11 7.74 -4.02 -2.31
N LEU A 12 7.65 -3.27 -3.41
CA LEU A 12 7.45 -1.82 -3.37
C LEU A 12 6.15 -1.44 -2.66
N ILE A 13 5.05 -2.17 -2.91
CA ILE A 13 3.78 -1.95 -2.23
C ILE A 13 3.89 -2.28 -0.73
N GLY A 14 4.52 -3.40 -0.36
CA GLY A 14 4.74 -3.76 1.04
C GLY A 14 5.57 -2.71 1.80
N LEU A 15 6.64 -2.21 1.19
CA LEU A 15 7.48 -1.14 1.74
C LEU A 15 6.73 0.20 1.82
N TYR A 16 5.93 0.51 0.79
CA TYR A 16 5.10 1.71 0.77
C TYR A 16 4.12 1.72 1.95
N LEU A 17 3.42 0.60 2.18
CA LEU A 17 2.51 0.46 3.32
C LEU A 17 3.24 0.53 4.66
N TYR A 18 4.46 0.00 4.75
CA TYR A 18 5.22 0.00 6.00
C TYR A 18 5.71 1.39 6.42
N SER A 19 6.16 2.21 5.48
CA SER A 19 6.89 3.45 5.79
C SER A 19 6.32 4.74 5.19
N LEU A 20 5.61 4.69 4.05
CA LEU A 20 5.33 5.88 3.23
C LEU A 20 3.91 6.44 3.41
N LEU A 21 3.02 5.77 4.13
CA LEU A 21 1.67 6.28 4.41
C LEU A 21 1.69 7.68 5.06
N PRO A 22 2.50 7.96 6.12
CA PRO A 22 2.54 9.28 6.73
C PRO A 22 3.16 10.33 5.80
N ALA A 23 4.19 9.96 5.01
CA ALA A 23 4.79 10.86 4.03
C ALA A 23 3.79 11.24 2.93
N THR A 24 2.95 10.29 2.51
CA THR A 24 1.86 10.55 1.56
C THR A 24 0.85 11.54 2.14
N ALA A 25 0.52 11.43 3.43
CA ALA A 25 -0.35 12.40 4.09
C ALA A 25 0.21 13.83 3.98
N VAL A 26 1.51 14.02 4.21
CA VAL A 26 2.15 15.35 4.08
C VAL A 26 1.98 15.92 2.67
N LEU A 27 2.16 15.11 1.63
CA LEU A 27 1.96 15.56 0.25
C LEU A 27 0.51 16.01 -0.01
N PHE A 28 -0.48 15.28 0.49
CA PHE A 28 -1.88 15.69 0.39
C PHE A 28 -2.17 16.97 1.19
N TYR A 29 -1.53 17.13 2.36
CA TYR A 29 -1.65 18.35 3.16
C TYR A 29 -1.15 19.57 2.39
N GLU A 30 0.05 19.49 1.80
CA GLU A 30 0.62 20.56 0.99
C GLU A 30 -0.22 20.85 -0.25
N LEU A 31 -0.66 19.79 -0.96
CA LEU A 31 -1.50 19.93 -2.14
C LEU A 31 -2.84 20.61 -1.81
N TYR A 32 -3.44 20.29 -0.67
CA TYR A 32 -4.65 20.96 -0.21
C TYR A 32 -4.39 22.45 0.07
N HIS A 33 -3.29 22.80 0.71
CA HIS A 33 -2.95 24.21 0.99
C HIS A 33 -2.68 25.01 -0.29
N LEU A 34 -2.21 24.36 -1.35
CA LEU A 34 -2.00 25.00 -2.64
C LEU A 34 -3.28 25.14 -3.47
N THR A 35 -4.20 24.18 -3.36
CA THR A 35 -5.36 24.08 -4.28
C THR A 35 -6.70 24.45 -3.65
N GLY A 36 -6.84 24.31 -2.33
CA GLY A 36 -8.11 24.45 -1.61
C GLY A 36 -9.14 23.36 -1.93
N ILE A 37 -8.79 22.30 -2.66
CA ILE A 37 -9.73 21.27 -3.12
C ILE A 37 -10.10 20.33 -1.96
N GLU A 38 -11.35 20.36 -1.52
CA GLU A 38 -11.83 19.56 -0.37
C GLU A 38 -11.56 18.04 -0.48
N PRO A 39 -11.78 17.37 -1.63
CA PRO A 39 -11.38 15.96 -1.79
C PRO A 39 -9.92 15.66 -1.45
N VAL A 40 -8.99 16.62 -1.65
CA VAL A 40 -7.58 16.44 -1.30
C VAL A 40 -7.40 16.40 0.22
N TYR A 41 -8.16 17.21 0.96
CA TYR A 41 -8.14 17.19 2.42
C TYR A 41 -8.66 15.86 3.00
N TRP A 42 -9.62 15.24 2.33
CA TRP A 42 -10.10 13.90 2.71
C TRP A 42 -9.00 12.85 2.50
N GLY A 43 -8.25 12.96 1.40
CA GLY A 43 -7.05 12.16 1.16
C GLY A 43 -6.02 12.32 2.28
N TYR A 44 -5.68 13.57 2.64
CA TYR A 44 -4.80 13.86 3.78
C TYR A 44 -5.28 13.16 5.06
N SER A 45 -6.56 13.32 5.38
CA SER A 45 -7.16 12.77 6.60
C SER A 45 -7.08 11.24 6.62
N ALA A 46 -7.39 10.59 5.51
CA ALA A 46 -7.31 9.14 5.36
C ALA A 46 -5.87 8.61 5.52
N PHE A 47 -4.89 9.21 4.83
CA PHE A 47 -3.49 8.79 4.91
C PHE A 47 -2.88 9.10 6.28
N LYS A 48 -3.26 10.21 6.93
CA LYS A 48 -2.83 10.54 8.29
C LYS A 48 -3.35 9.54 9.30
N ALA A 49 -4.66 9.28 9.30
CA ALA A 49 -5.28 8.32 10.21
C ALA A 49 -4.77 6.91 9.94
N GLY A 50 -4.78 6.49 8.67
CA GLY A 50 -4.28 5.19 8.24
C GLY A 50 -2.80 4.99 8.62
N GLY A 51 -1.93 5.95 8.33
CA GLY A 51 -0.51 5.90 8.69
C GLY A 51 -0.27 5.83 10.20
N TYR A 52 -1.06 6.55 11.00
CA TYR A 52 -0.95 6.50 12.46
C TYR A 52 -1.42 5.16 13.02
N TYR A 53 -2.67 4.77 12.77
CA TYR A 53 -3.26 3.56 13.34
C TYR A 53 -2.60 2.29 12.81
N PHE A 54 -2.28 2.24 11.52
CA PHE A 54 -1.51 1.14 10.95
C PHE A 54 -0.07 1.12 11.49
N GLY A 55 0.50 2.30 11.77
CA GLY A 55 1.84 2.47 12.30
C GLY A 55 2.05 1.91 13.70
N ILE A 56 1.06 2.08 14.59
CA ILE A 56 1.08 1.57 15.97
C ILE A 56 0.59 0.12 16.09
N TRP A 57 0.04 -0.44 15.02
CA TRP A 57 -0.51 -1.79 15.04
C TRP A 57 0.59 -2.84 15.10
N GLU A 58 0.53 -3.73 16.09
CA GLU A 58 1.54 -4.77 16.34
C GLU A 58 1.74 -5.71 15.13
N TYR A 59 0.68 -5.97 14.37
CA TYR A 59 0.73 -6.83 13.19
C TYR A 59 1.08 -6.10 11.90
N ARG A 60 1.48 -4.81 11.94
CA ARG A 60 1.85 -4.02 10.75
C ARG A 60 2.81 -4.78 9.82
N GLY A 61 3.90 -5.31 10.38
CA GLY A 61 4.90 -6.05 9.61
C GLY A 61 4.31 -7.30 8.94
N LEU A 62 3.52 -8.07 9.70
CA LEU A 62 2.86 -9.27 9.20
C LEU A 62 1.85 -8.93 8.09
N ALA A 63 1.07 -7.87 8.26
CA ALA A 63 0.13 -7.41 7.24
C ALA A 63 0.83 -6.99 5.94
N CYS A 64 1.94 -6.23 6.01
CA CYS A 64 2.73 -5.88 4.83
C CYS A 64 3.31 -7.12 4.13
N LEU A 65 3.78 -8.11 4.89
CA LEU A 65 4.28 -9.37 4.34
C LEU A 65 3.16 -10.15 3.65
N VAL A 66 1.99 -10.27 4.27
CA VAL A 66 0.82 -10.95 3.69
C VAL A 66 0.41 -10.26 2.39
N VAL A 67 0.29 -8.94 2.36
CA VAL A 67 -0.02 -8.18 1.12
C VAL A 67 1.00 -8.46 0.03
N THR A 68 2.29 -8.43 0.37
CA THR A 68 3.39 -8.72 -0.57
C THR A 68 3.26 -10.14 -1.14
N LEU A 69 3.00 -11.14 -0.30
CA LEU A 69 2.83 -12.53 -0.70
C LEU A 69 1.58 -12.72 -1.56
N LEU A 70 0.45 -12.10 -1.20
CA LEU A 70 -0.78 -12.18 -1.98
C LEU A 70 -0.55 -11.61 -3.39
N ILE A 71 0.07 -10.44 -3.50
CA ILE A 71 0.39 -9.84 -4.81
C ILE A 71 1.39 -10.71 -5.57
N GLY A 72 2.41 -11.27 -4.93
CA GLY A 72 3.44 -12.11 -5.55
C GLY A 72 2.95 -13.51 -5.97
N LEU A 73 1.98 -14.10 -5.26
CA LEU A 73 1.55 -15.50 -5.44
C LEU A 73 0.19 -15.66 -6.10
N LEU A 74 -0.84 -14.85 -5.77
CA LEU A 74 -2.25 -15.13 -6.15
C LEU A 74 -2.46 -15.43 -7.66
N PRO A 75 -2.08 -14.55 -8.61
CA PRO A 75 -2.21 -14.86 -10.04
C PRO A 75 -1.58 -16.18 -10.51
N GLY A 76 -0.54 -16.69 -9.83
CA GLY A 76 0.07 -17.98 -10.17
C GLY A 76 -0.80 -19.18 -9.75
N ILE A 77 -1.58 -19.02 -8.67
CA ILE A 77 -2.53 -20.03 -8.18
C ILE A 77 -3.73 -20.11 -9.12
N PHE A 78 -4.30 -18.96 -9.51
CA PHE A 78 -5.44 -18.91 -10.43
C PHE A 78 -5.11 -19.32 -11.88
N ALA A 79 -3.91 -18.99 -12.36
CA ALA A 79 -3.47 -19.41 -13.69
C ALA A 79 -3.33 -20.95 -13.82
N ARG A 80 -2.92 -21.62 -12.74
CA ARG A 80 -2.78 -23.08 -12.70
C ARG A 80 -4.13 -23.80 -12.71
N SER A 81 -5.20 -23.17 -12.21
CA SER A 81 -6.55 -23.73 -12.18
C SER A 81 -7.24 -23.79 -13.55
N LYS A 82 -6.80 -23.00 -14.53
CA LYS A 82 -7.42 -22.96 -15.87
C LYS A 82 -6.83 -23.98 -16.86
N THR A 83 -5.85 -24.78 -16.42
CA THR A 83 -5.13 -25.75 -17.25
C THR A 83 -5.36 -27.21 -16.81
N ALA A 84 -6.30 -27.44 -15.89
CA ALA A 84 -6.71 -28.77 -15.43
C ALA A 84 -8.06 -29.16 -16.04
#